data_AF-A0A3C2C2F7-F1
#
_entry.id   AF-A0A3C2C2F7-F1
#
_cell.length_a   1.000
_cell.length_b   1.000
_cell.length_c   1.000
_cell.angle_alpha   90.00
_cell.angle_beta   90.00
_cell.angle_gamma   90.00
#
_symmetry.space_group_name_H-M   'P 1'
#
loop_
_entity.id
_entity.type
_entity.pdbx_description
1 polymer ?
#
loop_
_entity_poly.entity_id
_entity_poly.type
_entity_poly.pdbx_seq_one_letter_code
_entity_poly.pdbx_strand_id
1 'polypeptide(L)'
;VKGRRLKIKYVNQSDVFPPTFTFHGNHLQSVPNAYERYLKNLFIRELKLTNTPIRMEYRSGENPFKDNKNELNARQIVKRRRLMQFIKQRKKR
;
A
#
# COMPACT_ATOMS: atom_id res chain seq x y z
N VAL A 1 2.20 12.67 -0.79
CA VAL A 1 1.27 11.55 -0.48
C VAL A 1 0.19 11.51 -1.56
N LYS A 2 0.01 10.41 -2.30
CA LYS A 2 -0.87 10.32 -3.51
C LYS A 2 -2.38 10.29 -3.18
N GLY A 3 -2.84 11.02 -2.16
CA GLY A 3 -4.26 11.13 -1.76
C GLY A 3 -4.89 9.84 -1.20
N ARG A 4 -4.17 8.73 -1.12
CA ARG A 4 -4.69 7.45 -0.62
C ARG A 4 -4.52 7.35 0.89
N ARG A 5 -5.57 6.90 1.57
CA ARG A 5 -5.58 6.71 3.03
C ARG A 5 -4.67 5.56 3.44
N LEU A 6 -3.89 5.77 4.50
CA LEU A 6 -3.15 4.72 5.20
C LEU A 6 -4.13 3.75 5.89
N LYS A 7 -4.00 2.44 5.66
CA LYS A 7 -4.81 1.43 6.36
C LYS A 7 -3.90 0.37 6.97
N ILE A 8 -3.63 0.52 8.26
CA ILE A 8 -3.01 -0.53 9.09
C ILE A 8 -4.11 -1.55 9.42
N LYS A 9 -3.82 -2.84 9.22
CA LYS A 9 -4.76 -3.94 9.47
C LYS A 9 -4.49 -4.59 10.83
N TYR A 10 -3.25 -4.95 11.07
CA TYR A 10 -2.80 -5.54 12.32
C TYR A 10 -1.31 -5.27 12.51
N VAL A 11 -0.86 -5.50 13.74
CA VAL A 11 0.53 -5.35 14.16
C VAL A 11 0.90 -6.59 14.94
N ASN A 12 2.10 -7.12 14.70
CA ASN A 12 2.68 -8.20 15.49
C ASN A 12 4.07 -7.80 15.97
N GLN A 13 4.46 -8.35 17.11
CA GLN A 13 5.84 -8.28 17.56
C GLN A 13 6.64 -9.35 16.79
N SER A 14 7.59 -8.90 15.97
CA SER A 14 8.45 -9.80 15.18
C SER A 14 9.73 -10.17 15.92
N ASP A 15 10.21 -9.29 16.79
CA ASP A 15 11.40 -9.53 17.61
C ASP A 15 11.19 -8.99 19.03
N VAL A 16 11.86 -9.64 19.98
CA VAL A 16 11.81 -9.34 21.41
C VAL A 16 12.91 -8.36 21.80
N PHE A 17 14.12 -8.48 21.25
CA PHE A 17 15.25 -7.61 21.61
C PHE A 17 16.12 -7.24 20.39
N PRO A 18 16.02 -6.00 19.86
CA PRO A 18 15.14 -4.92 20.31
C PRO A 18 13.66 -5.17 19.96
N PRO A 19 12.69 -4.72 20.78
CA PRO A 19 11.26 -4.86 20.48
C PRO A 19 10.94 -4.30 19.10
N THR A 20 10.58 -5.20 18.18
CA THR A 20 10.32 -4.85 16.77
C THR A 20 8.86 -5.10 16.44
N PHE A 21 8.14 -4.05 16.08
CA PHE A 21 6.74 -4.13 15.68
C PHE A 21 6.65 -4.06 14.15
N THR A 22 6.06 -5.10 13.57
CA THR A 22 5.78 -5.16 12.14
C THR A 22 4.33 -4.79 11.88
N PHE A 23 4.13 -3.73 11.11
CA PHE A 23 2.83 -3.21 10.73
C PHE A 23 2.43 -3.81 9.38
N HIS A 24 1.28 -4.47 9.36
CA HIS A 24 0.71 -5.03 8.14
C HIS A 24 -0.46 -4.20 7.65
N GLY A 25 -0.51 -3.92 6.35
CA GLY A 25 -1.55 -3.06 5.82
C GLY A 25 -1.35 -2.62 4.38
N ASN A 26 -2.11 -1.62 3.98
CA ASN A 26 -2.07 -1.03 2.64
C ASN A 26 -1.45 0.36 2.71
N HIS A 27 -0.64 0.68 1.69
CA HIS A 27 0.00 2.00 1.51
C HIS A 27 0.98 2.39 2.64
N LEU A 28 1.56 1.41 3.34
CA LEU A 28 2.50 1.65 4.45
C LEU A 28 3.88 2.15 4.02
N GLN A 29 4.19 2.15 2.72
CA GLN A 29 5.44 2.69 2.17
C GLN A 29 5.53 4.22 2.28
N SER A 30 4.44 4.90 2.59
CA SER A 30 4.35 6.37 2.58
C SER A 30 3.89 6.94 3.92
N VAL A 31 4.20 6.26 5.03
CA VAL A 31 3.90 6.75 6.37
C VAL A 31 4.71 8.03 6.62
N PRO A 32 4.07 9.16 6.99
CA PRO A 32 4.80 10.35 7.38
C PRO A 32 5.59 10.11 8.68
N ASN A 33 6.82 10.62 8.76
CA ASN A 33 7.69 10.49 9.94
C ASN A 33 7.00 10.97 11.25
N ALA A 34 6.12 11.97 11.15
CA ALA A 34 5.34 12.45 12.29
C ALA A 34 4.39 11.38 12.87
N TYR A 35 3.77 10.57 12.00
CA TYR A 35 2.87 9.50 12.41
C TYR A 35 3.63 8.30 12.96
N GLU A 36 4.79 7.98 12.38
CA GLU A 36 5.70 6.97 12.93
C GLU A 36 6.16 7.32 14.35
N ARG A 37 6.56 8.58 14.59
CA ARG A 37 6.91 9.06 15.93
C ARG A 37 5.73 8.97 16.90
N TYR A 38 4.53 9.32 16.45
CA TYR A 38 3.31 9.19 17.25
C TYR A 38 3.07 7.74 17.68
N LEU A 39 3.12 6.79 16.73
CA LEU A 39 2.97 5.37 17.03
C LEU A 39 4.05 4.90 18.00
N LYS A 40 5.30 5.31 17.81
CA LYS A 40 6.41 4.94 18.71
C LYS A 40 6.16 5.38 20.14
N ASN A 41 5.78 6.64 20.33
CA ASN A 41 5.48 7.17 21.65
C ASN A 41 4.24 6.50 22.27
N LEU A 42 3.25 6.15 21.45
CA LEU A 42 2.07 5.39 21.89
C LEU A 42 2.48 4.02 22.43
N PHE A 43 3.27 3.23 21.69
CA PHE A 43 3.72 1.92 22.18
C PHE A 43 4.59 2.03 23.43
N ILE A 44 5.49 3.00 23.49
CA ILE A 44 6.31 3.26 24.70
C ILE A 44 5.41 3.50 25.92
N ARG A 45 4.39 4.36 25.77
CA ARG A 45 3.49 4.73 26.86
C ARG A 45 2.60 3.57 27.29
N GLU A 46 1.92 2.92 26.35
CA GLU A 46 0.94 1.88 26.67
C GLU A 46 1.61 0.59 27.17
N LEU A 47 2.77 0.22 26.61
CA LEU A 47 3.52 -0.97 27.03
C LEU A 47 4.51 -0.68 28.17
N LYS A 48 4.59 0.57 28.65
CA LYS A 48 5.49 1.01 29.74
C LYS A 48 6.95 0.63 29.51
N LEU A 49 7.41 0.74 28.26
CA LEU A 49 8.77 0.38 27.88
C LEU A 49 9.73 1.51 28.28
N THR A 50 10.67 1.23 29.18
CA THR A 50 11.70 2.18 29.60
C THR A 50 13.06 1.81 29.01
N ASN A 51 13.76 2.80 28.43
CA ASN A 51 15.12 2.67 27.89
C ASN A 51 15.30 1.58 26.80
N THR A 52 14.23 1.14 26.15
CA THR A 52 14.30 0.14 25.09
C THR A 52 14.09 0.79 23.72
N PRO A 53 15.05 0.68 22.78
CA PRO A 53 14.86 1.20 21.43
C PRO A 53 13.81 0.36 20.69
N ILE A 54 12.67 0.97 20.36
CA ILE A 54 11.64 0.32 19.53
C ILE A 54 11.99 0.46 18.05
N ARG A 55 11.94 -0.66 17.33
CA ARG A 55 12.02 -0.72 15.86
C ARG A 55 10.63 -0.90 15.26
N MET A 56 10.38 -0.24 14.14
CA MET A 56 9.13 -0.33 13.40
C MET A 56 9.43 -0.76 11.97
N GLU A 57 8.76 -1.83 11.53
CA GLU A 57 8.84 -2.32 10.16
C GLU A 57 7.48 -2.23 9.49
N TYR A 58 7.47 -1.79 8.24
CA TYR A 58 6.24 -1.60 7.47
C TYR A 58 6.17 -2.61 6.35
N ARG A 59 5.25 -3.58 6.46
CA ARG A 59 4.99 -4.57 5.41
C ARG A 59 3.70 -4.23 4.68
N SER A 60 3.85 -3.75 3.45
CA SER A 60 2.74 -3.67 2.51
C SER A 60 2.60 -5.01 1.82
N GLY A 61 1.37 -5.51 1.68
CA GLY A 61 1.13 -6.68 0.84
C GLY A 61 1.53 -6.40 -0.61
N GLU A 62 2.26 -7.32 -1.23
CA GLU A 62 2.48 -7.29 -2.66
C GLU A 62 1.26 -7.84 -3.40
N ASN A 63 0.94 -7.23 -4.55
CA ASN A 63 -0.12 -7.71 -5.41
C ASN A 63 0.48 -8.75 -6.38
N PRO A 64 0.14 -10.04 -6.29
CA PRO A 64 0.68 -11.08 -7.17
C PRO A 64 0.26 -10.90 -8.64
N PHE A 65 -0.74 -10.05 -8.93
CA PHE A 65 -1.19 -9.75 -10.28
C PHE A 65 -0.60 -8.45 -10.85
N LYS A 66 0.36 -7.82 -10.16
CA LYS A 66 0.90 -6.52 -10.56
C LYS A 66 1.52 -6.54 -11.96
N ASP A 67 2.21 -7.63 -12.29
CA ASP A 67 2.94 -7.77 -13.56
C ASP A 67 2.17 -8.60 -14.61
N ASN A 68 0.99 -9.13 -14.24
CA ASN A 68 0.12 -9.83 -15.18
C ASN A 68 -0.54 -8.82 -16.12
N LYS A 69 0.01 -8.71 -17.34
CA LYS A 69 -0.63 -7.98 -18.43
C LYS A 69 -1.90 -8.73 -18.80
N ASN A 70 -3.05 -8.07 -18.67
CA ASN A 70 -4.33 -8.65 -19.05
C ASN A 70 -4.38 -8.71 -20.59
N GLU A 71 -4.03 -9.85 -21.17
CA GLU A 71 -4.14 -10.07 -22.62
C GLU A 71 -5.61 -9.97 -23.00
N LEU A 72 -5.92 -9.04 -23.92
CA LEU A 72 -7.31 -8.81 -24.31
C LEU A 72 -7.84 -10.04 -25.03
N ASN A 73 -8.99 -10.54 -24.59
CA ASN A 73 -9.70 -11.59 -25.31
C ASN A 73 -10.09 -11.06 -26.71
N ALA A 74 -10.13 -11.93 -27.72
CA ALA A 74 -10.48 -11.58 -29.11
C ALA A 74 -11.74 -10.69 -29.21
N ARG A 75 -12.77 -10.97 -28.39
CA ARG A 75 -13.99 -10.15 -28.30
C ARG A 75 -13.71 -8.71 -27.84
N GLN A 76 -12.83 -8.53 -26.86
CA GLN A 76 -12.44 -7.22 -26.33
C GLN A 76 -11.62 -6.43 -27.35
N ILE A 77 -10.76 -7.10 -28.12
CA ILE A 77 -9.99 -6.49 -29.22
C ILE A 77 -10.94 -5.92 -30.28
N VAL A 78 -11.93 -6.71 -30.73
CA VAL A 78 -12.93 -6.27 -31.72
C VAL A 78 -13.75 -5.08 -31.18
N LYS A 79 -14.20 -5.15 -29.92
CA LYS A 79 -14.95 -4.05 -29.27
C LYS A 79 -14.12 -2.77 -29.21
N ARG A 80 -12.84 -2.86 -28.82
CA ARG A 80 -11.91 -1.72 -28.76
C ARG A 80 -11.66 -1.13 -30.15
N ARG A 81 -11.47 -1.97 -31.18
CA ARG A 81 -11.28 -1.54 -32.57
C ARG A 81 -12.49 -0.74 -33.07
N ARG A 82 -13.72 -1.23 -32.84
CA ARG A 82 -14.95 -0.51 -33.19
C ARG A 82 -15.06 0.84 -32.48
N LEU A 83 -14.80 0.88 -31.17
CA LEU A 83 -14.82 2.12 -30.39
C LEU A 83 -13.85 3.18 -30.95
N MET A 84 -12.62 2.77 -31.29
CA MET A 84 -11.61 3.68 -31.85
C MET A 84 -11.99 4.22 -33.23
N GLN A 85 -12.68 3.43 -34.06
CA GLN A 85 -13.22 3.90 -35.34
C GLN A 85 -14.26 5.02 -35.15
N PHE A 86 -15.19 4.84 -34.21
CA PHE A 86 -16.19 5.86 -33.88
C PHE A 86 -15.55 7.14 -33.35
N ILE A 87 -14.59 7.04 -32.42
CA ILE A 87 -13.87 8.19 -31.87
C ILE A 87 -13.13 8.95 -32.99
N LYS A 88 -12.46 8.22 -33.90
CA LYS A 88 -11.70 8.82 -35.02
C LYS A 88 -12.62 9.53 -36.01
N GLN A 89 -13.78 8.96 -36.35
CA GLN A 89 -14.78 9.63 -37.18
C GLN A 89 -15.31 10.90 -36.51
N ARG A 90 -15.58 10.85 -35.20
CA ARG A 90 -16.10 12.00 -34.44
C ARG A 90 -15.10 13.15 -34.30
N LYS A 91 -13.79 12.86 -34.34
CA LYS A 91 -12.72 13.88 -34.34
C LYS A 91 -12.46 14.48 -35.73
N LYS A 92 -12.93 13.82 -36.79
CA LYS A 92 -12.76 14.27 -38.19
C LYS A 92 -13.92 15.17 -38.65
N ARG A 93 -15.07 15.07 -38.00
CA ARG A 93 -16.13 16.09 -38.01
C ARG A 93 -15.73 17.25 -37.12
#